data_AF-A0A317JHH8-F1
#
_entry.id   AF-A0A317JHH8-F1
#
_cell.length_a   1.000
_cell.length_b   1.000
_cell.length_c   1.000
_cell.angle_alpha   90.00
_cell.angle_beta   90.00
_cell.angle_gamma   90.00
#
_symmetry.space_group_name_H-M   'P 1'
#
loop_
_entity.id
_entity.type
_entity.pdbx_description
1 polymer ?
#
loop_
_entity_poly.entity_id
_entity_poly.type
_entity_poly.pdbx_seq_one_letter_code
_entity_poly.pdbx_strand_id
1 'polypeptide(L)'
;MGKIPLHKKGNRLKTGNGTEEHPTQTLTDLFTMQETQKDLQGLSIAFVGNLKYERTVHSFCLACALFGIRLFFCAPDGLSLPQETLAYLTRKKIQFSFHQNLDEIISYLDILYITRLQTDKLTSTDPTCFDLYPLKLDHLVNAPSHLKILHPLPRNNEIDPSIDHTPFAYYFTKDP
;
A
#
# COMPACT_ATOMS: atom_id res chain seq x y z
N MET A 1 30.62 -40.33 -23.29
CA MET A 1 30.66 -38.89 -23.60
C MET A 1 29.23 -38.37 -23.70
N GLY A 2 28.70 -37.77 -22.64
CA GLY A 2 27.32 -37.27 -22.59
C GLY A 2 27.18 -35.90 -23.26
N LYS A 3 26.01 -35.64 -23.87
CA LYS A 3 25.55 -34.29 -24.18
C LYS A 3 24.20 -34.10 -23.49
N ILE A 4 24.19 -33.22 -22.49
CA ILE A 4 23.01 -32.80 -21.74
C ILE A 4 22.28 -31.73 -22.58
N PRO A 5 20.97 -31.84 -22.86
CA PRO A 5 20.22 -30.74 -23.42
C PRO A 5 19.93 -29.71 -22.33
N LEU A 6 20.44 -28.49 -22.51
CA LEU A 6 20.15 -27.34 -21.65
C LEU A 6 18.70 -26.88 -21.86
N HIS A 7 17.81 -27.30 -20.96
CA HIS A 7 16.54 -26.61 -20.73
C HIS A 7 16.83 -25.24 -20.09
N LYS A 8 16.79 -24.15 -20.88
CA LYS A 8 16.67 -22.80 -20.32
C LYS A 8 15.21 -22.55 -19.98
N LYS A 9 14.80 -22.83 -18.73
CA LYS A 9 13.62 -22.20 -18.13
C LYS A 9 13.95 -20.72 -17.94
N GLY A 10 13.54 -19.88 -18.89
CA GLY A 10 13.57 -18.44 -18.71
C GLY A 10 12.55 -18.05 -17.64
N ASN A 11 13.01 -17.52 -16.51
CA ASN A 11 12.14 -16.87 -15.54
C ASN A 11 11.60 -15.59 -16.17
N ARG A 12 10.36 -15.62 -16.65
CA ARG A 12 9.66 -14.44 -17.18
C ARG A 12 9.34 -13.52 -15.99
N LEU A 13 10.10 -12.44 -15.81
CA LEU A 13 9.68 -11.30 -14.99
C LEU A 13 8.50 -10.65 -15.72
N LYS A 14 7.28 -10.83 -15.19
CA LYS A 14 6.07 -10.22 -15.73
C LYS A 14 6.09 -8.73 -15.37
N THR A 15 6.45 -7.88 -16.32
CA THR A 15 6.09 -6.46 -16.29
C THR A 15 4.61 -6.36 -16.66
N GLY A 16 3.78 -5.98 -15.69
CA GLY A 16 2.33 -6.18 -15.71
C GLY A 16 1.62 -5.84 -17.03
N ASN A 17 0.85 -6.80 -17.53
CA ASN A 17 -0.16 -6.60 -18.56
C ASN A 17 -1.53 -6.71 -17.90
N GLY A 18 -2.26 -5.58 -17.81
CA GLY A 18 -3.72 -5.39 -17.80
C GLY A 18 -4.65 -6.19 -16.87
N THR A 19 -4.33 -7.41 -16.47
CA THR A 19 -5.29 -8.35 -15.88
C THR A 19 -4.67 -9.36 -14.92
N GLU A 20 -3.37 -9.31 -14.64
CA GLU A 20 -2.69 -10.19 -13.70
C GLU A 20 -1.84 -9.35 -12.72
N GLU A 21 -1.59 -9.89 -11.53
CA GLU A 21 -0.85 -9.29 -10.41
C GLU A 21 0.35 -8.42 -10.86
N HIS A 22 0.66 -7.36 -10.11
CA HIS A 22 1.77 -6.45 -10.37
C HIS A 22 2.97 -6.71 -9.44
N PRO A 23 3.67 -7.86 -9.57
CA PRO A 23 4.79 -8.21 -8.68
C PRO A 23 5.92 -7.18 -8.76
N THR A 24 6.11 -6.54 -9.91
CA THR A 24 7.12 -5.48 -10.06
C THR A 24 6.81 -4.26 -9.21
N GLN A 25 5.54 -3.83 -9.13
CA GLN A 25 5.16 -2.69 -8.31
C GLN A 25 5.36 -2.99 -6.82
N THR A 26 4.95 -4.17 -6.37
CA THR A 26 5.19 -4.63 -5.00
C THR A 26 6.68 -4.65 -4.65
N LEU A 27 7.53 -5.13 -5.56
CA LEU A 27 8.98 -5.13 -5.35
C LEU A 27 9.56 -3.71 -5.27
N THR A 28 9.12 -2.80 -6.16
CA THR A 28 9.55 -1.40 -6.13
C THR A 28 9.11 -0.71 -4.83
N ASP A 29 7.89 -0.95 -4.37
CA ASP A 29 7.38 -0.35 -3.14
C ASP A 29 8.13 -0.90 -1.91
N LEU A 30 8.42 -2.21 -1.86
CA LEU A 30 9.26 -2.80 -0.80
C LEU A 30 10.70 -2.26 -0.81
N PHE A 31 11.29 -2.11 -1.99
CA PHE A 31 12.63 -1.53 -2.12
C PHE A 31 12.65 -0.10 -1.59
N THR A 32 11.66 0.70 -1.98
CA THR A 32 11.47 2.07 -1.49
C THR A 32 11.32 2.12 0.03
N MET A 33 10.54 1.21 0.61
CA MET A 33 10.41 1.10 2.07
C MET A 33 11.76 0.76 2.72
N GLN A 34 12.51 -0.16 2.15
CA GLN A 34 13.82 -0.55 2.67
C GLN A 34 14.82 0.60 2.61
N GLU A 35 14.84 1.38 1.53
CA GLU A 35 15.73 2.54 1.42
C GLU A 35 15.38 3.63 2.43
N THR A 36 14.08 3.90 2.61
CA THR A 36 13.63 5.00 3.47
C THR A 36 13.62 4.64 4.96
N GLN A 37 13.34 3.38 5.30
CA GLN A 37 13.22 2.91 6.68
C GLN A 37 14.42 2.07 7.15
N LYS A 38 15.39 1.78 6.26
CA LYS A 38 16.62 0.99 6.47
C LYS A 38 16.40 -0.51 6.71
N ASP A 39 15.30 -0.90 7.35
CA ASP A 39 14.87 -2.28 7.53
C ASP A 39 13.37 -2.38 7.27
N LEU A 40 12.90 -3.56 6.88
CA LEU A 40 11.49 -3.89 6.70
C LEU A 40 10.90 -4.58 7.93
N GLN A 41 11.72 -5.10 8.84
CA GLN A 41 11.25 -5.84 10.00
C GLN A 41 10.56 -4.93 11.02
N GLY A 42 9.36 -5.33 11.44
CA GLY A 42 8.63 -4.67 12.51
C GLY A 42 8.02 -3.31 12.15
N LEU A 43 8.06 -2.92 10.88
CA LEU A 43 7.41 -1.70 10.41
C LEU A 43 5.88 -1.76 10.60
N SER A 44 5.29 -0.58 10.64
CA SER A 44 3.85 -0.31 10.67
C SER A 44 3.44 0.40 9.39
N ILE A 45 2.55 -0.22 8.61
CA ILE A 45 2.05 0.33 7.35
C ILE A 45 0.54 0.49 7.37
N ALA A 46 0.06 1.68 7.00
CA ALA A 46 -1.36 1.89 6.72
C ALA A 46 -1.62 1.86 5.21
N PHE A 47 -2.69 1.17 4.83
CA PHE A 47 -3.26 1.21 3.49
C PHE A 47 -4.56 2.01 3.50
N VAL A 48 -4.62 3.03 2.65
CA VAL A 48 -5.72 4.00 2.62
C VAL A 48 -6.33 4.06 1.23
N GLY A 49 -7.64 3.89 1.11
CA GLY A 49 -8.38 4.07 -0.15
C GLY A 49 -9.15 2.83 -0.61
N ASN A 50 -9.11 2.54 -1.90
CA ASN A 50 -9.77 1.35 -2.46
C ASN A 50 -8.90 0.11 -2.21
N LEU A 51 -9.28 -0.71 -1.22
CA LEU A 51 -8.55 -1.94 -0.89
C LEU A 51 -9.20 -3.18 -1.51
N LYS A 52 -10.46 -3.10 -1.93
CA LYS A 52 -11.21 -4.24 -2.47
C LYS A 52 -10.74 -4.66 -3.85
N TYR A 53 -10.57 -3.70 -4.75
CA TYR A 53 -10.32 -3.95 -6.17
C TYR A 53 -8.84 -3.75 -6.57
N GLU A 54 -8.04 -3.13 -5.70
CA GLU A 54 -6.62 -2.89 -5.94
C GLU A 54 -5.79 -4.15 -5.69
N ARG A 55 -5.61 -4.96 -6.74
CA ARG A 55 -4.80 -6.20 -6.67
C ARG A 55 -3.37 -5.95 -6.22
N THR A 56 -2.79 -4.80 -6.56
CA THR A 56 -1.46 -4.40 -6.10
C THR A 56 -1.39 -4.35 -4.57
N VAL A 57 -2.45 -3.82 -3.91
CA VAL A 57 -2.54 -3.81 -2.44
C VAL A 57 -2.57 -5.22 -1.89
N HIS A 58 -3.29 -6.15 -2.52
CA HIS A 58 -3.35 -7.53 -2.03
C HIS A 58 -1.98 -8.19 -2.09
N SER A 59 -1.32 -8.17 -3.25
CA SER A 59 0.04 -8.70 -3.41
C SER A 59 1.01 -8.05 -2.43
N PHE A 60 0.87 -6.75 -2.20
CA PHE A 60 1.73 -6.02 -1.28
C PHE A 60 1.49 -6.38 0.19
N CYS A 61 0.24 -6.52 0.65
CA CYS A 61 -0.08 -7.02 1.99
C CYS A 61 0.53 -8.41 2.24
N LEU A 62 0.46 -9.30 1.23
CA LEU A 62 1.07 -10.64 1.31
C LEU A 62 2.59 -10.58 1.39
N ALA A 63 3.22 -9.61 0.74
CA ALA A 63 4.67 -9.44 0.80
C ALA A 63 5.12 -8.81 2.12
N CYS A 64 4.42 -7.79 2.62
CA CYS A 64 4.65 -7.19 3.94
C CYS A 64 4.55 -8.24 5.06
N ALA A 65 3.62 -9.19 4.93
CA ALA A 65 3.47 -10.30 5.85
C ALA A 65 4.73 -11.17 6.01
N LEU A 66 5.59 -11.25 4.99
CA LEU A 66 6.85 -12.01 5.05
C LEU A 66 7.90 -11.36 5.97
N PHE A 67 7.76 -10.06 6.26
CA PHE A 67 8.69 -9.27 7.07
C PHE A 67 8.15 -8.97 8.48
N GLY A 68 7.00 -9.56 8.85
CA GLY A 68 6.37 -9.32 10.15
C GLY A 68 5.84 -7.90 10.35
N ILE A 69 5.56 -7.20 9.24
CA ILE A 69 5.03 -5.83 9.25
C ILE A 69 3.59 -5.84 9.78
N ARG A 70 3.28 -4.89 10.66
CA ARG A 70 1.92 -4.68 11.17
C ARG A 70 1.12 -3.85 10.18
N LEU A 71 -0.08 -4.33 9.82
CA LEU A 71 -0.89 -3.72 8.76
C LEU A 71 -2.09 -2.96 9.36
N PHE A 72 -2.36 -1.77 8.86
CA PHE A 72 -3.54 -0.99 9.22
C PHE A 72 -4.35 -0.72 7.96
N PHE A 73 -5.67 -0.93 8.02
CA PHE A 73 -6.54 -0.77 6.86
C PHE A 73 -7.54 0.36 7.12
N CYS A 74 -7.45 1.41 6.32
CA CYS A 74 -8.42 2.51 6.30
C CYS A 74 -9.09 2.54 4.93
N ALA A 75 -10.33 2.07 4.86
CA ALA A 75 -11.08 2.03 3.62
C ALA A 75 -12.53 2.43 3.88
N PRO A 76 -13.17 3.16 2.95
CA PRO A 76 -14.60 3.38 3.01
C PRO A 76 -15.38 2.06 3.03
N ASP A 77 -16.59 2.13 3.58
CA ASP A 77 -17.52 1.01 3.54
C ASP A 77 -17.72 0.50 2.11
N GLY A 78 -17.67 -0.82 1.95
CA GLY A 78 -17.78 -1.48 0.65
C GLY A 78 -16.48 -1.57 -0.16
N LEU A 79 -15.40 -0.88 0.25
CA LEU A 79 -14.07 -0.90 -0.39
C LEU A 79 -12.97 -1.54 0.47
N SER A 80 -13.33 -2.19 1.57
CA SER A 80 -12.39 -2.97 2.40
C SER A 80 -11.85 -4.22 1.69
N LEU A 81 -10.80 -4.82 2.25
CA LEU A 81 -10.15 -6.02 1.71
C LEU A 81 -11.14 -7.19 1.54
N PRO A 82 -11.00 -8.00 0.46
CA PRO A 82 -11.80 -9.21 0.31
C PRO A 82 -11.55 -10.22 1.42
N GLN A 83 -12.58 -11.02 1.73
CA GLN A 83 -12.51 -12.05 2.78
C GLN A 83 -11.38 -13.07 2.54
N GLU A 84 -11.05 -13.38 1.30
CA GLU A 84 -9.95 -14.29 0.96
C GLU A 84 -8.59 -13.76 1.44
N THR A 85 -8.31 -12.48 1.19
CA THR A 85 -7.08 -11.81 1.65
C THR A 85 -7.02 -11.80 3.17
N LEU A 86 -8.12 -11.48 3.84
CA LEU A 86 -8.20 -11.47 5.31
C LEU A 86 -7.99 -12.86 5.91
N ALA A 87 -8.57 -13.90 5.29
CA ALA A 87 -8.38 -15.28 5.69
C ALA A 87 -6.92 -15.72 5.53
N TYR A 88 -6.24 -15.28 4.47
CA TYR A 88 -4.81 -15.51 4.31
C TYR A 88 -4.00 -14.86 5.44
N LEU A 89 -4.21 -13.56 5.70
CA LEU A 89 -3.48 -12.80 6.73
C LEU A 89 -3.67 -13.44 8.11
N THR A 90 -4.91 -13.82 8.43
CA THR A 90 -5.26 -14.53 9.67
C THR A 90 -4.53 -15.87 9.79
N ARG A 91 -4.56 -16.69 8.74
CA ARG A 91 -3.88 -18.00 8.72
C ARG A 91 -2.36 -17.87 8.91
N LYS A 92 -1.77 -16.78 8.40
CA LYS A 92 -0.35 -16.46 8.57
C LYS A 92 -0.03 -15.75 9.88
N LYS A 93 -1.03 -15.50 10.75
CA LYS A 93 -0.88 -14.80 12.03
C LYS A 93 -0.29 -13.39 11.90
N ILE A 94 -0.61 -12.71 10.80
CA ILE A 94 -0.19 -11.33 10.57
C ILE A 94 -1.04 -10.42 11.44
N GLN A 95 -0.40 -9.44 12.08
CA GLN A 95 -1.11 -8.45 12.88
C GLN A 95 -1.74 -7.41 11.95
N PHE A 96 -3.07 -7.26 12.04
CA PHE A 96 -3.76 -6.19 11.33
C PHE A 96 -4.97 -5.66 12.08
N SER A 97 -5.38 -4.42 11.78
CA SER A 97 -6.58 -3.78 12.32
C SER A 97 -7.24 -2.86 11.30
N PHE A 98 -8.53 -2.60 11.48
CA PHE A 98 -9.31 -1.68 10.65
C PHE A 98 -9.57 -0.40 11.41
N HIS A 99 -9.47 0.72 10.71
CA HIS A 99 -9.65 2.06 11.26
C HIS A 99 -10.46 2.92 10.30
N GLN A 100 -11.24 3.84 10.86
CA GLN A 100 -11.99 4.82 10.09
C GLN A 100 -11.29 6.18 10.10
N ASN A 101 -10.48 6.47 11.12
CA ASN A 101 -9.71 7.69 11.24
C ASN A 101 -8.20 7.40 11.28
N LEU A 102 -7.43 8.17 10.51
CA LEU A 102 -5.98 8.12 10.43
C LEU A 102 -5.34 8.66 11.72
N ASP A 103 -6.00 9.56 12.45
CA ASP A 103 -5.50 10.12 13.71
C ASP A 103 -5.30 9.05 14.78
N GLU A 104 -6.12 7.99 14.77
CA GLU A 104 -5.95 6.83 15.65
C GLU A 104 -4.60 6.16 15.44
N ILE A 105 -4.06 6.29 14.21
CA ILE A 105 -2.98 5.45 13.73
C ILE A 105 -1.70 6.17 13.32
N ILE A 106 -1.80 7.44 12.92
CA ILE A 106 -0.73 8.17 12.23
C ILE A 106 0.58 8.22 13.03
N SER A 107 0.48 8.33 14.36
CA SER A 107 1.63 8.52 15.26
C SER A 107 2.58 7.32 15.33
N TYR A 108 2.16 6.15 14.86
CA TYR A 108 2.97 4.94 14.87
C TYR A 108 3.29 4.40 13.46
N LEU A 109 2.92 5.12 12.40
CA LEU A 109 3.15 4.65 11.04
C LEU A 109 4.57 4.97 10.57
N ASP A 110 5.23 3.98 9.99
CA ASP A 110 6.45 4.18 9.21
C ASP A 110 6.09 4.50 7.75
N ILE A 111 5.03 3.87 7.24
CA ILE A 111 4.57 4.02 5.85
C ILE A 111 3.06 4.27 5.80
N LEU A 112 2.68 5.28 5.01
CA LEU A 112 1.30 5.55 4.62
C LEU A 112 1.16 5.29 3.12
N TYR A 113 0.54 4.16 2.77
CA TYR A 113 0.32 3.75 1.39
C TYR A 113 -1.09 4.13 0.94
N ILE A 114 -1.18 5.13 0.08
CA ILE A 114 -2.44 5.66 -0.41
C ILE A 114 -2.73 5.09 -1.79
N THR A 115 -3.97 4.70 -2.04
CA THR A 115 -4.45 4.31 -3.36
C THR A 115 -5.53 5.26 -3.85
N ARG A 116 -5.75 5.25 -5.17
CA ARG A 116 -6.83 6.00 -5.79
C ARG A 116 -8.17 5.55 -5.23
N LEU A 117 -9.02 6.52 -4.91
CA LEU A 117 -10.41 6.22 -4.57
C LEU A 117 -11.27 6.24 -5.84
N GLN A 118 -11.85 5.09 -6.18
CA GLN A 118 -12.82 4.97 -7.27
C GLN A 118 -14.19 5.40 -6.74
N THR A 119 -14.44 6.71 -6.71
CA THR A 119 -15.67 7.29 -6.13
C THR A 119 -16.94 6.75 -6.76
N ASP A 120 -16.88 6.27 -8.01
CA ASP A 120 -17.97 5.60 -8.73
C ASP A 120 -18.34 4.21 -8.15
N LYS A 121 -17.47 3.64 -7.31
CA LYS A 121 -17.65 2.31 -6.67
C LYS A 121 -18.10 2.39 -5.21
N LEU A 122 -18.23 3.59 -4.65
CA LEU A 122 -18.72 3.77 -3.29
C LEU A 122 -20.19 3.34 -3.21
N THR A 123 -20.51 2.53 -2.20
CA THR A 123 -21.89 2.07 -1.96
C THR A 123 -22.75 3.13 -1.29
N SER A 124 -22.14 4.07 -0.58
CA SER A 124 -22.77 5.29 -0.09
C SER A 124 -22.51 6.42 -1.08
N THR A 125 -23.53 7.26 -1.33
CA THR A 125 -23.38 8.52 -2.08
C THR A 125 -22.65 9.61 -1.30
N ASP A 126 -22.25 9.33 -0.06
CA ASP A 126 -21.61 10.30 0.82
C ASP A 126 -20.10 10.01 0.98
N PRO A 127 -19.23 10.76 0.27
CA PRO A 127 -17.79 10.65 0.40
C PRO A 127 -17.26 11.18 1.74
N THR A 128 -18.05 11.90 2.55
CA THR A 128 -17.62 12.35 3.90
C THR A 128 -17.62 11.22 4.93
N CYS A 129 -18.08 10.02 4.57
CA CYS A 129 -17.92 8.82 5.40
C CYS A 129 -16.44 8.43 5.61
N PHE A 130 -15.54 8.99 4.78
CA PHE A 130 -14.12 8.73 4.85
C PHE A 130 -13.37 10.06 4.98
N ASP A 131 -13.27 10.55 6.21
CA ASP A 131 -12.61 11.83 6.56
C ASP A 131 -11.18 11.98 6.02
N LEU A 132 -10.58 10.87 5.61
CA LEU A 132 -9.21 10.79 5.10
C LEU A 132 -9.06 11.14 3.62
N TYR A 133 -10.14 11.44 2.91
CA TYR A 133 -10.09 11.77 1.48
C TYR A 133 -10.60 13.20 1.21
N PRO A 134 -9.75 14.11 0.72
CA PRO A 134 -8.33 13.92 0.39
C PRO A 134 -7.41 13.95 1.64
N LEU A 135 -6.23 13.33 1.55
CA LEU A 135 -5.19 13.51 2.56
C LEU A 135 -4.68 14.96 2.52
N LYS A 136 -4.97 15.71 3.58
CA LYS A 136 -4.48 17.08 3.85
C LYS A 136 -3.37 17.12 4.90
N LEU A 137 -2.68 18.26 4.99
CA LEU A 137 -1.63 18.54 5.98
C LEU A 137 -2.11 18.37 7.43
N ASP A 138 -3.37 18.70 7.72
CA ASP A 138 -3.93 18.60 9.08
C ASP A 138 -3.93 17.16 9.62
N HIS A 139 -4.02 16.15 8.75
CA HIS A 139 -3.92 14.74 9.16
C HIS A 139 -2.49 14.32 9.54
N LEU A 140 -1.48 15.11 9.16
CA LEU A 140 -0.07 14.79 9.38
C LEU A 140 0.51 15.51 10.60
N VAL A 141 -0.30 16.24 11.38
CA VAL A 141 0.16 17.00 12.56
C VAL A 141 0.86 16.10 13.58
N ASN A 142 0.37 14.88 13.75
CA ASN A 142 0.94 13.89 14.66
C ASN A 142 1.78 12.82 13.95
N ALA A 143 2.10 13.01 12.67
CA ALA A 143 2.91 12.07 11.92
C ALA A 143 4.36 12.09 12.42
N PRO A 144 4.99 10.92 12.61
CA PRO A 144 6.40 10.88 12.96
C PRO A 144 7.25 11.39 11.80
N SER A 145 8.35 12.08 12.09
CA SER A 145 9.20 12.72 11.07
C SER A 145 9.81 11.75 10.05
N HIS A 146 9.84 10.45 10.36
CA HIS A 146 10.34 9.40 9.48
C HIS A 146 9.26 8.80 8.55
N LEU A 147 7.98 9.13 8.78
CA LEU A 147 6.88 8.66 7.94
C LEU A 147 7.17 8.90 6.47
N LYS A 148 6.88 7.93 5.61
CA LYS A 148 6.84 8.13 4.16
C LYS A 148 5.49 7.78 3.59
N ILE A 149 5.03 8.65 2.69
CA ILE A 149 3.80 8.50 1.94
C ILE A 149 4.15 7.92 0.58
N LEU A 150 3.61 6.74 0.32
CA LEU A 150 3.75 6.03 -0.96
C LEU A 150 2.41 6.03 -1.69
N HIS A 151 2.50 6.03 -3.01
CA HIS A 151 1.34 5.96 -3.89
C HIS A 151 1.74 5.23 -5.19
N PRO A 152 0.91 4.31 -5.73
CA PRO A 152 1.25 3.56 -6.94
C PRO A 152 1.27 4.43 -8.21
N LEU A 153 0.59 5.58 -8.19
CA LEU A 153 0.37 6.50 -9.32
C LEU A 153 -0.43 5.86 -10.49
N PRO A 154 -1.01 6.67 -11.40
CA PRO A 154 -1.20 8.12 -11.31
C PRO A 154 -2.13 8.47 -10.15
N ARG A 155 -1.98 9.68 -9.58
CA ARG A 155 -2.91 10.17 -8.55
C ARG A 155 -3.98 11.09 -9.12
N ASN A 156 -5.16 11.10 -8.52
CA ASN A 156 -6.18 12.11 -8.76
C ASN A 156 -6.16 13.15 -7.63
N ASN A 157 -7.20 13.13 -6.80
CA ASN A 157 -7.43 14.11 -5.74
C ASN A 157 -7.22 13.50 -4.35
N GLU A 158 -6.83 12.22 -4.23
CA GLU A 158 -6.61 11.51 -2.96
C GLU A 158 -5.56 12.13 -2.06
N ILE A 159 -4.61 12.88 -2.61
CA ILE A 159 -3.52 13.54 -1.88
C ILE A 159 -3.57 15.01 -2.26
N ASP A 160 -3.70 15.89 -1.28
CA ASP A 160 -3.63 17.34 -1.50
C ASP A 160 -2.24 17.72 -2.03
N PRO A 161 -2.13 18.54 -3.09
CA PRO A 161 -0.83 18.94 -3.66
C PRO A 161 0.11 19.61 -2.66
N SER A 162 -0.40 20.23 -1.58
CA SER A 162 0.44 20.79 -0.52
C SER A 162 1.35 19.74 0.16
N ILE A 163 0.97 18.46 0.11
CA ILE A 163 1.78 17.35 0.63
C ILE A 163 3.07 17.16 -0.17
N ASP A 164 3.11 17.54 -1.46
CA ASP A 164 4.26 17.35 -2.36
C ASP A 164 5.53 18.02 -1.83
N HIS A 165 5.35 19.13 -1.11
CA HIS A 165 6.44 19.93 -0.58
C HIS A 165 6.88 19.49 0.82
N THR A 166 6.27 18.44 1.36
CA THR A 166 6.61 17.90 2.68
C THR A 166 7.71 16.83 2.58
N PRO A 167 8.51 16.63 3.65
CA PRO A 167 9.45 15.51 3.70
C PRO A 167 8.77 14.13 3.73
N PHE A 168 7.44 14.07 3.87
CA PHE A 168 6.69 12.83 3.89
C PHE A 168 6.44 12.26 2.49
N ALA A 169 6.35 13.10 1.45
CA ALA A 169 6.05 12.66 0.09
C ALA A 169 7.19 11.82 -0.52
N TYR A 170 6.90 10.57 -0.90
CA TYR A 170 7.87 9.66 -1.53
C TYR A 170 7.26 8.86 -2.70
N TYR A 171 6.27 9.43 -3.38
CA TYR A 171 5.60 8.81 -4.53
C TYR A 171 6.12 9.27 -5.90
N PHE A 172 6.86 10.38 -5.97
CA PHE A 172 7.52 10.85 -7.20
C PHE A 172 8.97 10.39 -7.33
N THR A 173 9.61 10.01 -6.23
CA THR A 173 11.01 9.55 -6.15
C THR A 173 11.21 8.11 -6.66
N LYS A 174 10.34 7.63 -7.55
CA LYS A 174 10.36 6.25 -8.06
C LYS A 174 11.40 5.97 -9.15
N ASP A 175 12.30 6.90 -9.44
CA ASP A 175 13.42 6.69 -10.36
C ASP A 175 14.75 6.63 -9.58
N PRO A 176 15.54 5.54 -9.73
CA PRO A 176 16.93 5.49 -9.29
C PRO A 176 17.86 6.41 -10.10
#